data_AF-A0AAV4JKH2-F1
#
_entry.id   AF-A0AAV4JKH2-F1
#
_cell.length_a   1.000
_cell.length_b   1.000
_cell.length_c   1.000
_cell.angle_alpha   90.00
_cell.angle_beta   90.00
_cell.angle_gamma   90.00
#
_symmetry.space_group_name_H-M   'P 1'
#
loop_
_entity.id
_entity.type
_entity.pdbx_description
1 polymer ?
#
loop_
_entity_poly.entity_id
_entity_poly.type
_entity_poly.pdbx_seq_one_letter_code
_entity_poly.pdbx_strand_id
1 'polypeptide(L)'
;MGGTDRMDQNIANYRVNIRIKKWWWPLLVFCLNTFTNNACCLYRKTAAARQRRLDYLGFLRHIALSYVHKYRGRVVTNRPVMEVSVSCEATRDKGGHYLINNPTQRRCRQCNGNTKKACSKCPSTPLHEKCFSLYHETHQN
;
A
#
# COMPACT_ATOMS: atom_id res chain seq x y z
N MET A 1 31.65 -1.46 19.80
CA MET A 1 31.94 -0.83 18.50
C MET A 1 31.09 -1.36 17.32
N GLY A 2 30.09 -2.24 17.48
CA GLY A 2 29.40 -2.88 16.34
C GLY A 2 28.22 -2.13 15.69
N GLY A 3 28.12 -0.81 15.83
CA GLY A 3 27.00 -0.04 15.26
C GLY A 3 27.12 0.07 13.74
N THR A 4 28.31 0.43 13.26
CA THR A 4 28.63 0.56 11.83
C THR A 4 28.60 -0.80 11.14
N ASP A 5 29.18 -1.84 11.74
CA ASP A 5 29.18 -3.20 11.17
C ASP A 5 27.76 -3.74 10.97
N ARG A 6 26.88 -3.46 11.92
CA ARG A 6 25.48 -3.87 11.86
C ARG A 6 24.70 -3.08 10.81
N MET A 7 25.04 -1.81 10.58
CA MET A 7 24.50 -1.04 9.48
C MET A 7 24.95 -1.63 8.14
N ASP A 8 26.24 -1.90 7.98
CA ASP A 8 26.81 -2.45 6.74
C ASP A 8 26.22 -3.83 6.42
N GLN A 9 26.08 -4.71 7.42
CA GLN A 9 25.42 -6.00 7.27
C GLN A 9 23.95 -5.86 6.80
N ASN A 10 23.19 -4.91 7.38
CA ASN A 10 21.81 -4.67 6.97
C ASN A 10 21.72 -4.11 5.54
N ILE A 11 22.65 -3.23 5.15
CA ILE A 11 22.74 -2.69 3.80
C ILE A 11 23.11 -3.81 2.82
N ALA A 12 24.10 -4.65 3.14
CA ALA A 12 24.52 -5.77 2.29
C ALA A 12 23.36 -6.74 2.02
N ASN A 13 22.54 -7.04 3.03
CA ASN A 13 21.41 -7.97 2.93
C ASN A 13 20.23 -7.43 2.10
N TYR A 14 19.94 -6.13 2.15
CA TYR A 14 18.71 -5.55 1.56
C TYR A 14 18.96 -4.38 0.61
N ARG A 15 20.19 -4.21 0.11
CA ARG A 15 20.53 -3.14 -0.84
C ARG A 15 19.72 -3.22 -2.13
N VAL A 16 19.39 -2.04 -2.67
CA VAL A 16 18.84 -1.89 -4.00
C VAL A 16 19.88 -2.32 -5.05
N ASN A 17 19.64 -3.44 -5.74
CA ASN A 17 20.57 -4.02 -6.71
C ASN A 17 20.31 -3.55 -8.15
N ILE A 18 20.12 -2.24 -8.34
CA ILE A 18 19.94 -1.65 -9.66
C ILE A 18 21.32 -1.25 -10.19
N ARG A 19 21.68 -1.74 -11.38
CA ARG A 19 22.95 -1.41 -12.04
C ARG A 19 22.72 -0.30 -13.06
N ILE A 20 23.45 0.80 -12.92
CA ILE A 20 23.44 1.93 -13.86
C ILE A 20 24.89 2.27 -14.20
N LYS A 21 25.16 2.66 -15.46
CA LYS A 21 26.50 3.05 -15.94
C LYS A 21 27.02 4.39 -15.38
N LYS A 22 26.23 5.10 -14.58
CA LYS A 22 26.60 6.41 -14.04
C LYS A 22 27.48 6.22 -12.80
N TRP A 23 28.66 6.83 -12.78
CA TRP A 23 29.64 6.69 -11.69
C TRP A 23 29.10 7.11 -10.31
N TRP A 24 28.19 8.09 -10.27
CA TRP A 24 27.59 8.59 -9.03
C TRP A 24 26.45 7.69 -8.52
N TRP A 25 25.95 6.77 -9.32
CA TRP A 25 24.80 5.94 -8.98
C TRP A 25 25.03 5.08 -7.72
N PRO A 26 26.17 4.38 -7.57
CA PRO A 26 26.47 3.62 -6.35
C PRO A 26 26.47 4.50 -5.09
N LEU A 27 26.94 5.76 -5.19
CA LEU A 27 26.93 6.70 -4.06
C LEU A 27 25.50 7.06 -3.65
N LEU A 28 24.64 7.39 -4.62
CA LEU A 28 23.24 7.72 -4.33
C LEU A 28 22.51 6.52 -3.69
N VAL A 29 22.69 5.32 -4.25
CA VAL A 29 22.06 4.10 -3.72
C VAL A 29 22.56 3.79 -2.31
N PHE A 30 23.85 3.95 -2.06
CA PHE A 30 24.41 3.79 -0.72
C PHE A 30 23.78 4.76 0.28
N CYS A 31 23.68 6.05 -0.07
CA CYS A 31 23.02 7.05 0.77
C CYS A 31 21.56 6.67 1.07
N LEU A 32 20.79 6.23 0.07
CA LEU A 32 19.40 5.81 0.27
C LEU A 32 19.29 4.61 1.23
N ASN A 33 20.16 3.60 1.10
CA ASN A 33 20.17 2.46 2.00
C ASN A 33 20.53 2.88 3.44
N THR A 34 21.51 3.76 3.60
CA THR A 34 21.93 4.32 4.90
C THR A 34 20.83 5.14 5.55
N PHE A 35 20.16 6.03 4.80
CA PHE A 35 19.02 6.79 5.32
C PHE A 35 17.90 5.88 5.79
N THR A 36 17.63 4.81 5.06
CA THR A 36 16.59 3.86 5.42
C THR A 36 16.93 3.07 6.69
N ASN A 37 18.20 2.69 6.86
CA ASN A 37 18.68 2.07 8.10
C ASN A 37 18.55 3.02 9.29
N ASN A 38 18.97 4.28 9.14
CA ASN A 38 18.84 5.31 10.16
C ASN A 38 17.37 5.60 10.52
N ALA A 39 16.48 5.65 9.53
CA ALA A 39 15.05 5.79 9.75
C ALA A 39 14.47 4.60 10.55
N CYS A 40 14.95 3.38 10.32
CA CYS A 40 14.55 2.21 11.11
C CYS A 40 15.04 2.31 12.57
N CYS A 41 16.28 2.77 12.77
CA CYS A 41 16.82 3.04 14.10
C CYS A 41 16.02 4.12 14.84
N LEU A 42 15.59 5.18 14.15
CA LEU A 42 14.71 6.21 14.71
C LEU A 42 13.32 5.64 15.03
N TYR A 43 12.73 4.87 14.10
CA TYR A 43 11.44 4.22 14.31
C TYR A 43 11.43 3.38 15.58
N ARG A 44 12.49 2.58 15.82
CA ARG A 44 12.65 1.75 17.02
C ARG A 44 12.65 2.53 18.33
N LYS A 45 12.97 3.83 18.30
CA LYS A 45 12.93 4.72 19.47
C LYS A 45 11.55 5.34 19.72
N THR A 46 10.63 5.27 18.76
CA THR A 46 9.28 5.85 18.87
C THR A 46 8.33 4.97 19.67
N ALA A 47 7.26 5.56 20.20
CA ALA A 47 6.18 4.82 20.89
C ALA A 47 5.46 3.83 19.95
N ALA A 48 5.38 4.12 18.65
CA ALA A 48 4.78 3.24 17.66
C ALA A 48 5.53 1.90 17.53
N ALA A 49 6.85 1.90 17.67
CA ALA A 49 7.64 0.67 17.67
C ALA A 49 7.46 -0.18 18.94
N ARG A 50 6.96 0.39 20.04
CA ARG A 50 6.58 -0.40 21.23
C ARG A 50 5.32 -1.22 20.98
N GLN A 51 4.38 -0.67 20.20
CA GLN A 51 3.13 -1.35 19.84
C GLN A 51 3.36 -2.38 18.74
N ARG A 52 4.16 -2.03 17.72
CA ARG A 52 4.48 -2.92 16.60
C ARG A 52 5.98 -2.93 16.35
N ARG A 53 6.69 -3.90 16.91
CA ARG A 53 8.11 -4.09 16.56
C ARG A 53 8.21 -4.68 15.16
N LEU A 54 8.76 -3.89 14.24
CA LEU A 54 9.09 -4.33 12.88
C LEU A 54 10.56 -4.77 12.80
N ASP A 55 10.79 -5.91 12.14
CA ASP A 55 12.12 -6.24 11.64
C ASP A 55 12.52 -5.28 10.50
N TYR A 56 13.80 -5.18 10.18
CA TYR A 56 14.30 -4.26 9.16
C TYR A 56 13.64 -4.50 7.80
N LEU A 57 13.48 -5.76 7.38
CA LEU A 57 12.74 -6.10 6.16
C LEU A 57 11.25 -5.71 6.25
N GLY A 58 10.63 -5.91 7.40
CA GLY A 58 9.24 -5.51 7.65
C GLY A 58 9.05 -3.99 7.54
N PHE A 59 10.01 -3.23 8.05
CA PHE A 59 10.05 -1.78 7.93
C PHE A 59 10.23 -1.32 6.49
N LEU A 60 11.14 -1.95 5.73
CA LEU A 60 11.31 -1.68 4.29
C LEU A 60 10.03 -1.92 3.49
N ARG A 61 9.35 -3.04 3.73
CA ARG A 61 8.06 -3.35 3.09
C ARG A 61 7.01 -2.31 3.45
N HIS A 62 6.90 -1.93 4.71
CA HIS A 62 5.95 -0.92 5.16
C HIS A 62 6.18 0.43 4.46
N ILE A 63 7.44 0.87 4.36
CA ILE A 63 7.81 2.08 3.62
C ILE A 63 7.41 1.96 2.15
N ALA A 64 7.86 0.89 1.47
CA ALA A 64 7.59 0.69 0.04
C ALA A 64 6.09 0.70 -0.25
N LEU A 65 5.30 -0.02 0.54
CA LEU A 65 3.84 -0.04 0.43
C LEU A 65 3.23 1.33 0.69
N SER A 66 3.68 2.05 1.72
CA SER A 66 3.19 3.41 2.02
C SER A 66 3.38 4.36 0.84
N TYR A 67 4.55 4.31 0.18
CA TYR A 67 4.82 5.09 -1.02
C TYR A 67 3.96 4.62 -2.20
N VAL A 68 3.86 3.32 -2.45
CA VAL A 68 2.99 2.79 -3.51
C VAL A 68 1.56 3.25 -3.31
N HIS A 69 0.99 3.11 -2.10
CA HIS A 69 -0.36 3.56 -1.78
C HIS A 69 -0.56 5.06 -2.00
N LYS A 70 0.39 5.89 -1.54
CA LYS A 70 0.32 7.35 -1.66
C LYS A 70 0.35 7.83 -3.12
N TYR A 71 1.10 7.14 -3.98
CA TYR A 71 1.30 7.55 -5.38
C TYR A 71 0.53 6.68 -6.39
N ARG A 72 -0.23 5.66 -5.95
CA ARG A 72 -0.98 4.71 -6.79
C ARG A 72 -1.92 5.38 -7.79
N GLY A 73 -2.61 6.44 -7.36
CA GLY A 73 -3.60 7.16 -8.18
C GLY A 73 -3.03 8.22 -9.11
N ARG A 74 -1.71 8.47 -9.08
CA ARG A 74 -1.07 9.50 -9.93
C ARG A 74 -0.59 8.98 -11.27
N VAL A 75 -0.63 7.67 -11.48
CA VAL A 75 -0.22 7.06 -12.74
C VAL A 75 -1.48 6.73 -13.54
N VAL A 76 -1.80 7.59 -14.51
CA VAL A 76 -2.78 7.26 -15.55
C VAL A 76 -2.11 6.25 -16.48
N THR A 77 -2.13 4.97 -16.11
CA THR A 77 -1.69 3.90 -17.01
C THR A 77 -2.88 3.30 -17.73
N ASN A 78 -2.89 3.34 -19.06
CA ASN A 78 -3.86 2.65 -19.92
C ASN A 78 -3.74 1.11 -19.90
N ARG A 79 -3.09 0.53 -18.89
CA ARG A 79 -2.88 -0.93 -18.75
C ARG A 79 -3.43 -1.40 -17.39
N PRO A 80 -4.11 -2.56 -17.35
CA PRO A 80 -4.60 -3.11 -16.09
C PRO A 80 -3.41 -3.49 -15.21
N VAL A 81 -3.20 -2.74 -14.13
CA VAL A 81 -2.25 -3.12 -13.09
C VAL A 81 -2.88 -4.25 -12.29
N MET A 82 -2.20 -5.40 -12.24
CA MET A 82 -2.60 -6.56 -11.44
C MET A 82 -2.88 -6.12 -10.00
N GLU A 83 -4.09 -6.36 -9.49
CA GLU A 83 -4.47 -6.03 -8.12
C GLU A 83 -3.69 -6.91 -7.15
N VAL A 84 -2.56 -6.40 -6.63
CA VAL A 84 -1.95 -7.00 -5.45
C VAL A 84 -2.90 -6.75 -4.29
N SER A 85 -3.52 -7.81 -3.78
CA SER A 85 -4.36 -7.82 -2.59
C SER A 85 -3.49 -7.60 -1.34
N VAL A 86 -3.03 -6.38 -1.14
CA VAL A 86 -2.53 -5.96 0.17
C VAL A 86 -3.75 -5.60 0.98
N SER A 87 -4.07 -6.41 2.00
CA SER A 87 -5.12 -6.12 2.97
C SER A 87 -4.87 -4.73 3.52
N CYS A 88 -5.67 -3.79 3.05
CA CYS A 88 -5.60 -2.43 3.49
C CYS A 88 -6.30 -2.38 4.85
N GLU A 89 -5.51 -2.19 5.91
CA GLU A 89 -5.95 -1.47 7.11
C GLU A 89 -6.22 0.02 6.77
N ALA A 90 -6.81 0.29 5.60
CA ALA A 90 -7.43 1.57 5.31
C ALA A 90 -8.62 1.66 6.24
N THR A 91 -8.49 2.55 7.22
CA THR A 91 -9.48 3.00 8.18
C THR A 91 -10.90 2.57 7.83
N ARG A 92 -11.43 1.59 8.59
CA ARG A 92 -12.82 1.14 8.49
C ARG A 92 -13.74 2.35 8.72
N ASP A 93 -14.27 2.90 7.64
CA ASP A 93 -15.17 4.05 7.68
C ASP A 93 -16.55 3.54 8.13
N LYS A 94 -16.90 3.77 9.41
CA LYS A 94 -18.09 3.19 10.07
C LYS A 94 -19.44 3.75 9.59
N GLY A 95 -19.50 4.52 8.50
CA GLY A 95 -20.76 5.07 8.02
C GLY A 95 -20.65 5.91 6.75
N GLY A 96 -21.78 6.13 6.09
CA GLY A 96 -21.91 7.05 4.94
C GLY A 96 -21.73 6.43 3.56
N HIS A 97 -21.87 5.11 3.41
CA HIS A 97 -22.01 4.48 2.09
C HIS A 97 -23.44 4.67 1.59
N TYR A 98 -23.60 5.16 0.36
CA TYR A 98 -24.90 5.21 -0.32
C TYR A 98 -24.73 4.95 -1.81
N LEU A 99 -25.82 4.59 -2.48
CA LEU A 99 -25.83 4.28 -3.91
C LEU A 99 -25.87 5.57 -4.74
N ILE A 100 -25.00 5.64 -5.74
CA ILE A 100 -24.98 6.65 -6.78
C ILE A 100 -25.11 5.98 -8.15
N ASN A 101 -25.58 6.74 -9.15
CA ASN A 101 -25.61 6.27 -10.53
C ASN A 101 -24.20 6.35 -11.13
N ASN A 102 -23.76 5.26 -11.75
CA ASN A 102 -22.52 5.16 -12.50
C ASN A 102 -22.79 5.51 -13.97
N PRO A 103 -21.96 6.34 -14.64
CA PRO A 103 -22.11 6.66 -16.06
C PRO A 103 -22.05 5.43 -16.99
N THR A 104 -21.39 4.35 -16.55
CA THR A 104 -21.24 3.12 -17.34
C THR A 104 -21.92 1.92 -16.69
N GLN A 105 -22.47 1.02 -17.51
CA GLN A 105 -22.98 -0.25 -17.01
C GLN A 105 -21.82 -1.17 -16.65
N ARG A 106 -21.81 -1.68 -15.42
CA ARG A 106 -20.80 -2.62 -14.91
C ARG A 106 -21.48 -3.85 -14.32
N ARG A 107 -20.72 -4.90 -14.01
CA ARG A 107 -21.26 -6.09 -13.33
C ARG A 107 -21.22 -5.90 -11.82
N CYS A 108 -22.32 -6.21 -11.14
CA CYS A 108 -22.43 -6.13 -9.70
C CYS A 108 -21.41 -7.06 -9.04
N ARG A 109 -20.71 -6.57 -8.01
CA ARG A 109 -19.68 -7.35 -7.33
C ARG A 109 -20.21 -8.56 -6.56
N GLN A 110 -21.48 -8.54 -6.16
CA GLN A 110 -22.10 -9.60 -5.36
C GLN A 110 -22.76 -10.69 -6.21
N CYS A 111 -23.56 -10.31 -7.21
CA CYS A 111 -24.35 -11.25 -8.01
C CYS A 111 -23.88 -11.38 -9.47
N ASN A 112 -22.83 -10.66 -9.87
CA ASN A 112 -22.29 -10.59 -11.24
C ASN A 112 -23.27 -10.12 -12.34
N GLY A 113 -24.50 -9.75 -12.00
CA GLY A 113 -25.47 -9.18 -12.93
C GLY A 113 -25.17 -7.73 -13.31
N ASN A 114 -25.69 -7.26 -14.44
CA ASN A 114 -25.44 -5.89 -14.90
C ASN A 114 -26.14 -4.85 -14.00
N THR A 115 -25.41 -3.79 -13.61
CA THR A 115 -25.91 -2.66 -12.82
C THR A 115 -25.36 -1.33 -13.33
N LYS A 116 -26.15 -0.27 -13.17
CA LYS A 116 -25.73 1.13 -13.37
C LYS A 116 -25.57 1.87 -12.04
N LYS A 117 -25.65 1.18 -10.91
CA LYS A 117 -25.51 1.77 -9.58
C LYS A 117 -24.18 1.35 -8.94
N ALA A 118 -23.56 2.25 -8.18
CA ALA A 118 -22.29 2.04 -7.49
C ALA A 118 -22.29 2.72 -6.13
N CYS A 119 -21.41 2.30 -5.23
CA CYS A 119 -21.26 2.96 -3.93
C CYS A 119 -20.47 4.27 -4.05
N SER A 120 -20.89 5.33 -3.34
CA SER A 120 -20.23 6.64 -3.33
C SER A 120 -18.79 6.60 -2.77
N LYS A 121 -18.58 5.83 -1.69
CA LYS A 121 -17.29 5.75 -0.99
C LYS A 121 -16.38 4.63 -1.46
N CYS A 122 -16.92 3.57 -2.07
CA CYS A 122 -16.11 2.47 -2.57
C CYS A 122 -15.79 2.71 -4.06
N PRO A 123 -14.58 3.19 -4.40
CA PRO A 123 -14.25 3.69 -5.74
C PRO A 123 -14.29 2.64 -6.86
N SER A 124 -14.58 1.38 -6.54
CA SER A 124 -14.61 0.26 -7.50
C SER A 124 -15.75 -0.73 -7.31
N THR A 125 -16.81 -0.42 -6.54
CA THR A 125 -17.86 -1.39 -6.23
C THR A 125 -19.22 -1.05 -6.85
N PRO A 126 -19.52 -1.56 -8.07
CA PRO A 126 -20.86 -1.56 -8.64
C PRO A 126 -21.78 -2.56 -7.89
N LEU A 127 -22.95 -2.10 -7.46
CA LEU A 127 -23.90 -2.86 -6.64
C LEU A 127 -25.33 -2.62 -7.09
N HIS A 128 -26.21 -3.61 -6.94
CA HIS A 128 -27.66 -3.39 -6.99
C HIS A 128 -28.16 -2.91 -5.62
N GLU A 129 -29.36 -2.32 -5.58
CA GLU A 129 -30.01 -1.93 -4.31
C GLU A 129 -30.16 -3.10 -3.34
N LYS A 130 -30.55 -4.27 -3.85
CA LYS A 130 -30.71 -5.49 -3.04
C LYS A 130 -29.39 -6.08 -2.55
N CYS A 131 -28.31 -5.89 -3.32
CA CYS A 131 -27.00 -6.43 -2.99
C CYS A 131 -26.17 -5.51 -2.09
N PHE A 132 -26.62 -4.26 -1.91
CA PHE A 132 -25.88 -3.22 -1.22
C PHE A 132 -25.65 -3.54 0.26
N SER A 133 -26.71 -3.90 1.00
CA SER A 133 -26.59 -4.29 2.41
C SER A 133 -25.71 -5.51 2.61
N LEU A 134 -25.99 -6.58 1.86
CA LEU A 134 -25.25 -7.86 1.94
C LEU A 134 -23.74 -7.70 1.70
N TYR A 135 -23.36 -6.88 0.71
CA TYR A 135 -21.95 -6.65 0.40
C TYR A 135 -21.26 -5.84 1.51
N HIS A 136 -21.94 -4.84 2.07
CA HIS A 136 -21.37 -4.02 3.12
C HIS A 136 -21.32 -4.74 4.48
N GLU A 137 -22.29 -5.61 4.80
CA GLU A 137 -22.26 -6.43 6.03
C GLU A 137 -21.12 -7.46 6.01
N THR A 138 -20.86 -8.08 4.86
CA THR A 138 -19.83 -9.14 4.73
C THR A 138 -18.41 -8.59 4.66
N HIS A 139 -18.22 -7.41 4.08
CA HIS A 139 -16.90 -6.78 3.92
C HIS A 139 -16.55 -5.72 4.99
N GLN A 140 -17.41 -5.50 5.99
CA GLN A 140 -17.14 -4.61 7.13
C GLN A 140 -16.50 -5.30 8.36
N ASN A 141 -16.47 -6.65 8.41
CA ASN A 141 -15.86 -7.41 9.51
C ASN A 141 -14.36 -7.66 9.34
#